data_AF-A0A1D3DWI9-F1
#
_entry.id   AF-A0A1D3DWI9-F1
#
_cell.length_a   1.000
_cell.length_b   1.000
_cell.length_c   1.000
_cell.angle_alpha   90.00
_cell.angle_beta   90.00
_cell.angle_gamma   90.00
#
_symmetry.space_group_name_H-M   'P 1'
#
loop_
_entity.id
_entity.type
_entity.pdbx_description
1 polymer ?
#
loop_
_entity_poly.entity_id
_entity_poly.type
_entity_poly.pdbx_seq_one_letter_code
_entity_poly.pdbx_strand_id
1 'polypeptide(L)'
;MTAPIGPLIIFDDDSHMYVLKDQAFAEAWWEMPDECIHGFDALARPLRMTGEPHKVRIELTGEEPGEQELRRLVATHYRRHLRGQVPPPATALSDFVAALPSEGP
;
A
#
# COMPACT_ATOMS: atom_id res chain seq x y z
N MET A 1 0.54 20.61 0.65
CA MET A 1 0.83 19.16 0.68
C MET A 1 -0.19 18.48 -0.22
N THR A 2 0.27 17.67 -1.15
CA THR A 2 -0.61 16.93 -2.07
C THR A 2 -1.24 15.76 -1.33
N ALA A 3 -2.50 15.43 -1.60
CA ALA A 3 -3.13 14.26 -1.01
C ALA A 3 -2.62 12.96 -1.70
N PRO A 4 -2.56 11.84 -0.97
CA PRO A 4 -2.43 10.51 -1.57
C PRO A 4 -3.49 10.26 -2.65
N ILE A 5 -3.11 9.58 -3.73
CA ILE A 5 -4.03 9.19 -4.80
C ILE A 5 -4.32 7.69 -4.67
N GLY A 6 -5.60 7.32 -4.62
CA GLY A 6 -6.03 5.92 -4.44
C GLY A 6 -5.84 5.05 -5.69
N PRO A 7 -5.70 3.72 -5.53
CA PRO A 7 -5.69 2.97 -4.26
C PRO A 7 -4.39 3.16 -3.46
N LEU A 8 -4.45 2.89 -2.15
CA LEU A 8 -3.30 2.87 -1.25
C LEU A 8 -2.84 1.43 -1.02
N ILE A 9 -1.53 1.18 -1.11
CA ILE A 9 -0.91 -0.12 -0.91
C ILE A 9 -0.09 -0.04 0.38
N ILE A 10 -0.49 -0.80 1.39
CA ILE A 10 0.13 -0.81 2.71
C ILE A 10 0.69 -2.19 3.01
N PHE A 11 1.86 -2.22 3.65
CA PHE A 11 2.52 -3.43 4.12
C PHE A 11 2.74 -3.37 5.62
N ASP A 12 2.39 -4.45 6.29
CA ASP A 12 2.70 -4.65 7.72
C ASP A 12 4.09 -5.29 7.93
N ASP A 13 4.42 -5.54 9.19
CA ASP A 13 5.69 -6.13 9.63
C ASP A 13 5.88 -7.58 9.16
N ASP A 14 4.78 -8.31 8.98
CA ASP A 14 4.76 -9.65 8.38
C ASP A 14 4.87 -9.64 6.84
N SER A 15 4.99 -8.45 6.24
CA SER A 15 4.93 -8.25 4.79
C SER A 15 3.60 -8.72 4.18
N HIS A 16 2.53 -8.74 4.96
CA HIS A 16 1.19 -8.80 4.41
C HIS A 16 0.90 -7.49 3.67
N MET A 17 0.13 -7.57 2.60
CA MET A 17 -0.17 -6.44 1.72
C MET A 17 -1.66 -6.20 1.74
N TYR A 18 -2.04 -4.94 1.89
CA TYR A 18 -3.42 -4.49 1.86
C TYR A 18 -3.53 -3.41 0.78
N VAL A 19 -4.50 -3.56 -0.11
CA VAL A 19 -4.79 -2.57 -1.14
C VAL A 19 -6.15 -1.96 -0.84
N LEU A 20 -6.14 -0.72 -0.39
CA LEU A 20 -7.29 0.00 0.14
C LEU A 20 -7.72 1.08 -0.87
N LYS A 21 -9.03 1.17 -1.14
CA LYS A 21 -9.56 1.96 -2.26
C LYS A 21 -9.16 3.45 -2.27
N ASP A 22 -9.09 4.07 -1.10
CA ASP A 22 -8.79 5.48 -0.94
C ASP A 22 -8.29 5.78 0.48
N GLN A 23 -7.80 7.01 0.69
CA GLN A 23 -7.27 7.46 1.97
C GLN A 23 -8.31 7.40 3.09
N ALA A 24 -9.54 7.85 2.85
CA ALA A 24 -10.56 7.92 3.89
C ALA A 24 -10.96 6.52 4.37
N PHE A 25 -11.06 5.56 3.45
CA PHE A 25 -11.29 4.17 3.77
C PHE A 25 -10.12 3.58 4.55
N ALA A 26 -8.88 3.83 4.11
CA ALA A 26 -7.70 3.33 4.79
C ALA A 26 -7.58 3.86 6.22
N GLU A 27 -7.80 5.15 6.45
CA GLU A 27 -7.80 5.75 7.79
C GLU A 27 -8.91 5.22 8.70
N ALA A 28 -10.07 4.86 8.14
CA ALA A 28 -11.18 4.27 8.89
C ALA A 28 -11.01 2.77 9.16
N TRP A 29 -10.31 2.05 8.27
CA TRP A 29 -10.07 0.61 8.37
C TRP A 29 -8.89 0.27 9.28
N TRP A 30 -7.85 1.10 9.26
CA TRP A 30 -6.60 0.81 9.98
C TRP A 30 -6.71 1.18 11.47
N GLU A 31 -6.31 0.27 12.34
CA GLU A 31 -6.44 0.44 13.79
C GLU A 31 -5.18 1.06 14.41
N MET A 32 -4.00 0.51 14.12
CA MET A 32 -2.75 0.90 14.77
C MET A 32 -1.77 1.52 13.76
N PRO A 33 -1.42 2.81 13.87
CA PRO A 33 -0.52 3.46 12.91
C PRO A 33 0.86 2.80 12.77
N ASP A 34 1.36 2.18 13.83
CA ASP A 34 2.68 1.54 13.91
C ASP A 34 2.73 0.15 13.27
N GLU A 35 1.58 -0.45 12.96
CA GLU A 35 1.51 -1.67 12.15
C GLU A 35 1.87 -1.42 10.68
N CYS A 36 1.75 -0.18 10.20
CA CYS A 36 2.16 0.18 8.84
C CYS A 36 3.68 0.39 8.77
N ILE A 37 4.39 -0.60 8.22
CA ILE A 37 5.84 -0.52 8.01
C ILE A 37 6.18 0.20 6.70
N HIS A 38 5.43 -0.07 5.63
CA HIS A 38 5.58 0.62 4.36
C HIS A 38 4.21 0.96 3.75
N GLY A 39 4.08 2.14 3.17
CA GLY A 39 2.86 2.54 2.45
C GLY A 39 3.19 3.26 1.15
N PHE A 40 2.36 3.07 0.14
CA PHE A 40 2.47 3.71 -1.16
C PHE A 40 1.09 4.10 -1.68
N ASP A 41 1.02 5.19 -2.44
CA ASP A 41 -0.18 5.52 -3.20
C ASP A 41 -0.15 4.90 -4.61
N ALA A 42 -1.16 5.17 -5.44
CA ALA A 42 -1.28 4.62 -6.79
C ALA A 42 -0.14 5.04 -7.75
N LEU A 43 0.59 6.10 -7.41
CA LEU A 43 1.77 6.57 -8.16
C LEU A 43 3.08 6.05 -7.54
N ALA A 44 3.00 5.06 -6.65
CA ALA A 44 4.11 4.53 -5.87
C ALA A 44 4.82 5.60 -5.02
N ARG A 45 4.15 6.71 -4.66
CA ARG A 45 4.73 7.71 -3.77
C ARG A 45 4.65 7.21 -2.33
N PRO A 46 5.72 7.35 -1.53
CA PRO A 46 5.76 6.79 -0.20
C PRO A 46 4.80 7.51 0.75
N LEU A 47 4.17 6.72 1.61
CA LEU A 47 3.24 7.15 2.65
C LEU A 47 3.80 6.79 4.03
N ARG A 48 3.31 7.48 5.05
CA ARG A 48 3.36 6.97 6.42
C ARG A 48 2.00 7.09 7.08
N MET A 49 1.79 6.24 8.09
CA MET A 49 0.70 6.40 9.04
C MET A 49 1.18 7.11 10.30
N THR A 50 0.29 7.94 10.85
CA THR A 50 0.49 8.64 12.12
C THR A 50 -0.83 8.69 12.88
N GLY A 51 -0.78 9.18 14.12
CA GLY A 51 -1.97 9.42 14.92
C GLY A 51 -2.02 8.53 16.16
N GLU A 52 -3.23 8.34 16.68
CA GLU A 52 -3.51 7.47 17.82
C GLU A 52 -4.17 6.17 17.31
N PRO A 53 -4.15 5.09 18.10
CA PRO A 53 -5.00 3.92 17.84
C PRO A 53 -6.45 4.32 17.51
N HIS A 54 -6.99 3.75 16.43
CA HIS A 54 -8.30 4.03 15.84
C HIS A 54 -8.53 5.48 15.36
N LYS A 55 -7.47 6.29 15.27
CA LYS A 55 -7.47 7.65 14.69
C LYS A 55 -6.26 7.83 13.77
N VAL A 56 -6.10 6.88 12.86
CA VAL A 56 -5.00 6.85 11.91
C VAL A 56 -5.14 8.01 10.92
N ARG A 57 -4.00 8.61 10.58
CA ARG A 57 -3.86 9.59 9.50
C ARG A 57 -2.78 9.13 8.54
N ILE A 58 -3.04 9.25 7.25
CA ILE A 58 -2.12 8.87 6.19
C ILE A 58 -1.61 10.12 5.49
N GLU A 59 -0.30 10.21 5.32
CA GLU A 59 0.34 11.36 4.69
C GLU A 59 1.43 10.90 3.72
N LEU A 60 1.61 11.64 2.62
CA LEU A 60 2.78 11.47 1.75
C LEU A 60 4.04 11.90 2.50
N THR A 61 5.08 11.08 2.41
CA THR A 61 6.42 11.41 2.95
C THR A 61 7.37 11.94 1.87
N GLY A 62 7.02 11.76 0.60
CA GLY A 62 7.77 12.25 -0.54
C GLY A 62 6.94 12.26 -1.82
N GLU A 63 7.41 13.00 -2.84
CA GLU A 63 6.76 13.08 -4.15
C GLU A 63 7.41 12.15 -5.18
N GLU A 64 8.63 11.67 -4.92
CA GLU A 64 9.35 10.76 -5.80
C GLU A 64 8.76 9.33 -5.73
N PRO A 65 8.38 8.73 -6.89
CA PRO A 65 7.90 7.36 -6.94
C PRO A 65 8.96 6.33 -6.52
N GLY A 66 8.62 5.49 -5.55
CA GLY A 66 9.39 4.34 -5.09
C GLY A 66 9.02 3.03 -5.79
N GLU A 67 8.75 3.05 -7.10
CA GLU A 67 8.18 1.91 -7.85
C GLU A 67 8.97 0.60 -7.67
N GLN A 68 10.30 0.66 -7.70
CA GLN A 68 11.13 -0.55 -7.54
C GLN A 68 10.94 -1.20 -6.16
N GLU A 69 10.83 -0.38 -5.11
CA GLU A 69 10.63 -0.88 -3.75
C GLU A 69 9.21 -1.42 -3.58
N LEU A 70 8.19 -0.73 -4.11
CA LEU A 70 6.82 -1.23 -4.15
C LEU A 70 6.77 -2.63 -4.79
N ARG A 71 7.34 -2.80 -5.99
CA ARG A 71 7.35 -4.09 -6.70
C ARG A 71 8.07 -5.19 -5.90
N ARG A 72 9.17 -4.85 -5.24
CA ARG A 72 9.92 -5.77 -4.38
C ARG A 72 9.10 -6.23 -3.16
N LEU A 73 8.37 -5.31 -2.53
CA LEU A 73 7.51 -5.61 -1.39
C LEU A 73 6.31 -6.47 -1.82
N VAL A 74 5.66 -6.15 -2.94
CA VAL A 74 4.60 -7.01 -3.52
C VAL A 74 5.13 -8.41 -3.79
N ALA A 75 6.31 -8.55 -4.42
CA ALA A 75 6.90 -9.86 -4.65
C ALA A 75 7.19 -10.63 -3.35
N THR A 76 7.56 -9.91 -2.29
CA THR A 76 7.78 -10.50 -0.96
C THR A 76 6.46 -11.00 -0.36
N HIS A 77 5.38 -10.22 -0.45
CA HIS A 77 4.04 -10.63 -0.04
C HIS A 77 3.60 -11.91 -0.74
N TYR A 78 3.63 -11.92 -2.08
CA TYR A 78 3.19 -13.08 -2.87
C TYR A 78 3.98 -14.34 -2.51
N ARG A 79 5.30 -14.23 -2.37
CA ARG A 79 6.16 -15.36 -2.00
C ARG A 79 5.83 -15.92 -0.61
N ARG A 80 5.49 -15.07 0.37
CA ARG A 80 5.24 -15.47 1.76
C ARG A 80 3.82 -15.99 1.96
N HIS A 81 2.85 -15.28 1.40
CA HIS A 81 1.44 -15.41 1.77
C HIS A 81 0.58 -16.06 0.68
N LEU A 82 0.98 -15.97 -0.60
CA LEU A 82 0.20 -16.47 -1.74
C LEU A 82 0.95 -17.58 -2.51
N ARG A 83 1.10 -18.74 -1.88
CA ARG A 83 1.84 -19.88 -2.47
C ARG A 83 1.28 -20.28 -3.84
N GLY A 84 2.16 -20.29 -4.85
CA GLY A 84 1.82 -20.68 -6.22
C GLY A 84 1.23 -19.55 -7.08
N GLN A 85 0.98 -18.37 -6.50
CA GLN A 85 0.62 -17.17 -7.25
C GLN A 85 1.87 -16.35 -7.55
N VAL A 86 1.83 -15.61 -8.66
CA VAL A 86 2.89 -14.66 -9.04
C VAL A 86 2.33 -13.24 -9.04
N PRO A 87 3.14 -12.24 -8.64
CA PRO A 87 2.75 -10.84 -8.77
C PRO A 87 2.34 -10.49 -10.22
N PRO A 88 1.49 -9.48 -10.42
CA PRO A 88 1.12 -9.04 -11.75
C PRO A 88 2.36 -8.71 -12.61
N PRO A 89 2.49 -9.24 -13.84
CA PRO A 89 3.67 -9.04 -14.68
C PRO A 89 3.69 -7.68 -15.41
N ALA A 90 2.81 -6.75 -15.03
CA ALA A 90 2.60 -5.50 -15.75
C ALA A 90 3.79 -4.53 -15.63
N THR A 91 4.27 -4.05 -16.78
CA THR A 91 5.38 -3.08 -16.86
C THR A 91 4.94 -1.67 -16.48
N ALA A 92 3.76 -1.23 -16.89
CA ALA A 92 3.23 0.07 -16.49
C ALA A 92 2.77 0.03 -15.03
N LEU A 93 3.15 1.04 -14.25
CA LEU A 93 2.78 1.12 -12.83
C LEU A 93 1.26 1.14 -12.62
N SER A 94 0.53 1.90 -13.44
CA SER A 94 -0.93 1.97 -13.37
C SER A 94 -1.58 0.60 -13.50
N ASP A 95 -1.12 -0.18 -14.48
CA ASP A 95 -1.66 -1.51 -14.78
C ASP A 95 -1.26 -2.51 -13.70
N PHE A 96 -0.03 -2.36 -13.16
CA PHE A 96 0.44 -3.16 -12.04
C PHE A 96 -0.42 -2.94 -10.79
N VAL A 97 -0.65 -1.68 -10.40
CA VAL A 97 -1.47 -1.32 -9.24
C VAL A 97 -2.92 -1.77 -9.43
N ALA A 98 -3.50 -1.55 -10.61
CA ALA A 98 -4.88 -1.95 -10.90
C ALA A 98 -5.10 -3.48 -10.89
N ALA A 99 -4.03 -4.26 -11.07
CA ALA A 99 -4.08 -5.72 -11.05
C ALA A 99 -3.84 -6.33 -9.65
N LEU A 100 -3.53 -5.53 -8.63
CA LEU A 100 -3.37 -6.04 -7.26
C LEU A 100 -4.74 -6.39 -6.65
N PRO A 101 -4.81 -7.42 -5.79
CA PRO A 101 -6.03 -7.76 -5.08
C PRO A 101 -6.40 -6.64 -4.10
N SER A 102 -7.61 -6.08 -4.24
CA SER A 102 -8.15 -5.04 -3.37
C SER A 102 -8.95 -5.62 -2.21
N GLU A 103 -8.81 -5.01 -1.03
CA GLU A 103 -9.60 -5.34 0.14
C GLU A 103 -10.93 -4.59 0.12
N GLY A 104 -12.02 -5.32 0.37
CA GLY A 104 -13.39 -4.79 0.39
C GLY A 104 -14.16 -4.89 -0.95
N PRO A 105 -15.51 -4.84 -0.91
CA PRO A 105 -16.36 -4.82 -2.10
C PRO A 105 -16.38 -3.49 -2.84
#